data_AF-A0A9E6AVN6-F1
#
_entry.id   AF-A0A9E6AVN6-F1
#
_cell.length_a   1.000
_cell.length_b   1.000
_cell.length_c   1.000
_cell.angle_alpha   90.00
_cell.angle_beta   90.00
_cell.angle_gamma   90.00
#
_symmetry.space_group_name_H-M   'P 1'
#
loop_
_entity.id
_entity.type
_entity.pdbx_description
1 polymer ?
#
loop_
_entity_poly.entity_id
_entity_poly.type
_entity_poly.pdbx_seq_one_letter_code
_entity_poly.pdbx_strand_id
1 'polypeptide(L)'
;MTIDEFTIGQLAKLAQTKVQTIRYYEQKKLLDEPIRTEGGQRRYYKPALNKLLFIRHGREMGFSLDDIRELILLSGEGDCSCEQVDSIAKRHLERVNSRLRRLKSLQKELKRMIDSTQHGDMSDCRIIEVLQNHKLCSTSHGEIEKI
;
A
#
# COMPACT_ATOMS: atom_id res chain seq x y z
N MET A 1 -0.14 -3.62 -36.15
CA MET A 1 -0.09 -3.81 -34.68
C MET A 1 -1.34 -4.56 -34.29
N THR A 2 -1.23 -5.76 -33.75
CA THR A 2 -2.39 -6.49 -33.23
C THR A 2 -2.96 -5.68 -32.05
N ILE A 3 -4.21 -5.28 -32.16
CA ILE A 3 -4.94 -4.66 -31.06
C ILE A 3 -5.21 -5.79 -30.07
N ASP A 4 -4.38 -5.89 -29.04
CA ASP A 4 -4.58 -6.88 -27.98
C ASP A 4 -5.83 -6.47 -27.18
N GLU A 5 -6.96 -7.08 -27.53
CA GLU A 5 -8.25 -6.94 -26.85
C GLU A 5 -8.38 -8.00 -25.75
N PHE A 6 -8.81 -7.58 -24.56
CA PHE A 6 -8.99 -8.45 -23.41
C PHE A 6 -10.43 -8.38 -22.87
N THR A 7 -10.99 -9.54 -22.53
CA THR A 7 -12.10 -9.63 -21.57
C THR A 7 -11.65 -9.20 -20.17
N ILE A 8 -12.59 -8.85 -19.29
CA ILE A 8 -12.26 -8.55 -17.88
C ILE A 8 -11.55 -9.71 -17.17
N GLY A 9 -11.88 -10.96 -17.52
CA GLY A 9 -11.25 -12.15 -16.94
C GLY A 9 -9.81 -12.36 -17.41
N GLN A 10 -9.56 -12.16 -18.71
CA GLN A 10 -8.19 -12.19 -19.25
C GLN A 10 -7.34 -11.06 -18.68
N LEU A 11 -7.90 -9.85 -18.60
CA LEU A 11 -7.22 -8.70 -18.02
C LEU A 11 -6.85 -8.95 -16.56
N ALA A 12 -7.78 -9.48 -15.77
CA ALA A 12 -7.55 -9.87 -14.37
C ALA A 12 -6.40 -10.86 -14.22
N LYS A 13 -6.35 -11.89 -15.08
CA LYS A 13 -5.27 -12.88 -15.07
C LYS A 13 -3.92 -12.25 -15.43
N LEU A 14 -3.87 -11.42 -16.47
CA LEU A 14 -2.64 -10.76 -16.93
C LEU A 14 -2.10 -9.75 -15.91
N ALA A 15 -3.00 -8.96 -15.31
CA ALA A 15 -2.65 -8.01 -14.26
C ALA A 15 -2.46 -8.66 -12.88
N GLN A 16 -2.72 -9.97 -12.77
CA GLN A 16 -2.74 -10.75 -11.52
C GLN A 16 -3.55 -10.06 -10.42
N THR A 17 -4.77 -9.66 -10.77
CA THR A 17 -5.72 -9.01 -9.85
C THR A 17 -7.08 -9.70 -9.95
N LYS A 18 -8.00 -9.38 -9.03
CA LYS A 18 -9.37 -9.90 -9.06
C LYS A 18 -10.24 -9.07 -9.99
N VAL A 19 -11.21 -9.70 -10.65
CA VAL A 19 -12.22 -9.02 -11.47
C VAL A 19 -12.95 -7.92 -10.69
N GLN A 20 -13.27 -8.18 -9.41
CA GLN A 20 -13.90 -7.20 -8.52
C GLN A 20 -13.01 -5.97 -8.30
N THR A 21 -11.68 -6.16 -8.21
CA THR A 21 -10.71 -5.07 -8.05
C THR A 21 -10.65 -4.19 -9.29
N ILE A 22 -10.75 -4.77 -10.49
CA ILE A 22 -10.82 -4.00 -11.75
C ILE A 22 -12.07 -3.11 -11.74
N ARG A 23 -13.24 -3.68 -11.41
CA ARG A 23 -14.50 -2.90 -11.31
C ARG A 23 -14.42 -1.81 -10.24
N TYR A 24 -13.75 -2.09 -9.13
CA TYR A 24 -13.49 -1.10 -8.09
C TYR A 24 -12.62 0.05 -8.60
N TYR A 25 -11.55 -0.23 -9.37
CA TYR A 25 -10.71 0.81 -9.96
C TYR A 25 -11.44 1.62 -11.04
N GLU A 26 -12.33 1.01 -11.83
CA GLU A 26 -13.25 1.74 -12.71
C GLU A 26 -14.11 2.73 -11.91
N GLN A 27 -14.77 2.24 -10.84
CA GLN A 27 -15.62 3.09 -9.98
C GLN A 27 -14.84 4.24 -9.32
N LYS A 28 -13.58 4.00 -8.98
CA LYS A 28 -12.67 5.00 -8.39
C LYS A 28 -11.95 5.87 -9.42
N LYS A 29 -12.32 5.76 -10.71
CA LYS A 29 -11.74 6.49 -11.84
C LYS A 29 -10.21 6.35 -11.93
N LEU A 30 -9.70 5.22 -11.45
CA LEU A 30 -8.29 4.82 -11.59
C LEU A 30 -8.07 4.03 -12.88
N LEU A 31 -9.14 3.49 -13.46
CA LEU A 31 -9.16 2.85 -14.76
C LEU A 31 -10.26 3.51 -15.59
N ASP A 32 -10.00 3.72 -16.88
CA ASP A 32 -10.98 4.31 -17.79
C ASP A 32 -12.16 3.34 -17.97
N GLU A 33 -13.35 3.87 -18.26
CA GLU A 33 -14.51 3.00 -18.51
C GLU A 33 -14.26 2.16 -19.78
N PRO A 34 -14.42 0.83 -19.73
CA PRO A 34 -14.17 -0.01 -20.88
C PRO A 34 -15.22 0.15 -21.95
N ILE A 35 -14.81 -0.10 -23.20
CA ILE A 35 -15.73 -0.30 -24.31
C ILE A 35 -16.56 -1.56 -24.03
N ARG A 36 -17.80 -1.57 -24.51
CA ARG A 36 -18.70 -2.72 -24.39
C ARG A 36 -19.04 -3.26 -25.76
N THR A 37 -19.10 -4.59 -25.88
CA THR A 37 -19.67 -5.24 -27.07
C THR A 37 -21.18 -5.04 -27.12
N GLU A 38 -21.82 -5.37 -28.26
CA GLU A 38 -23.29 -5.36 -28.38
C GLU A 38 -23.98 -6.21 -27.30
N GLY A 39 -23.39 -7.35 -26.92
CA GLY A 39 -23.86 -8.19 -25.83
C GLY A 39 -23.54 -7.66 -24.41
N GLY A 40 -23.06 -6.42 -24.29
CA GLY A 40 -22.77 -5.77 -23.01
C GLY A 40 -21.49 -6.23 -22.30
N GLN A 41 -20.63 -7.01 -22.96
CA GLN A 41 -19.38 -7.48 -22.36
C GLN A 41 -18.30 -6.39 -22.38
N ARG A 42 -17.61 -6.19 -21.25
CA ARG A 42 -16.47 -5.25 -21.15
C ARG A 42 -15.28 -5.72 -21.98
N ARG A 43 -14.67 -4.79 -22.70
CA ARG A 43 -13.47 -4.95 -23.52
C ARG A 43 -12.42 -3.92 -23.14
N TYR A 44 -11.19 -4.38 -23.01
CA TYR A 44 -10.05 -3.57 -22.62
C TYR A 44 -8.91 -3.77 -23.60
N TYR A 45 -8.00 -2.81 -23.61
CA TYR A 45 -6.82 -2.84 -24.46
C TYR A 45 -5.55 -2.70 -23.62
N LYS A 46 -4.40 -2.82 -24.28
CA LYS A 46 -3.08 -2.73 -23.65
C LYS A 46 -2.89 -1.58 -22.64
N PRO A 47 -3.39 -0.34 -22.86
CA PRO A 47 -3.25 0.74 -21.88
C PRO A 47 -3.89 0.41 -20.51
N ALA A 48 -5.03 -0.29 -20.51
CA ALA A 48 -5.69 -0.71 -19.28
C ALA A 48 -4.85 -1.74 -18.50
N LEU A 49 -4.19 -2.67 -19.21
CA LEU A 49 -3.26 -3.61 -18.59
C LEU A 49 -2.08 -2.90 -17.95
N ASN A 50 -1.45 -1.96 -18.67
CA ASN A 50 -0.31 -1.19 -18.15
C ASN A 50 -0.72 -0.38 -16.91
N LYS A 51 -1.89 0.27 -16.94
CA LYS A 51 -2.42 1.04 -15.80
C LYS A 51 -2.69 0.13 -14.59
N LEU A 52 -3.24 -1.07 -14.79
CA LEU A 52 -3.45 -2.03 -13.70
C LEU A 52 -2.14 -2.54 -13.10
N LEU A 53 -1.13 -2.82 -13.92
CA LEU A 53 0.20 -3.21 -13.45
C LEU A 53 0.87 -2.08 -12.65
N PHE A 54 0.72 -0.83 -13.11
CA PHE A 54 1.18 0.35 -12.38
C PHE A 54 0.51 0.47 -11.01
N ILE A 55 -0.82 0.39 -10.96
CA ILE A 55 -1.57 0.47 -9.70
C ILE A 55 -1.14 -0.66 -8.75
N ARG A 56 -1.02 -1.89 -9.26
CA ARG A 56 -0.59 -3.03 -8.46
C ARG A 56 0.78 -2.79 -7.85
N HIS A 57 1.76 -2.38 -8.65
CA HIS A 57 3.11 -2.13 -8.17
C HIS A 57 3.15 -0.99 -7.13
N GLY A 58 2.44 0.11 -7.37
CA GLY A 58 2.32 1.19 -6.40
C GLY A 58 1.71 0.73 -5.07
N ARG A 59 0.71 -0.15 -5.11
CA ARG A 59 0.11 -0.74 -3.90
C ARG A 59 1.07 -1.67 -3.16
N GLU A 60 1.84 -2.49 -3.88
CA GLU A 60 2.89 -3.34 -3.29
C GLU A 60 3.99 -2.49 -2.62
N MET A 61 4.29 -1.32 -3.17
CA MET A 61 5.20 -0.33 -2.60
C MET A 61 4.62 0.45 -1.41
N GLY A 62 3.33 0.27 -1.08
CA GLY A 62 2.69 0.95 0.06
C GLY A 62 2.17 2.36 -0.24
N PHE A 63 2.14 2.78 -1.52
CA PHE A 63 1.49 4.03 -1.89
C PHE A 63 -0.03 3.96 -1.66
N SER A 64 -0.61 5.09 -1.26
CA SER A 64 -2.06 5.22 -1.18
C SER A 64 -2.67 5.22 -2.58
N LEU A 65 -3.96 4.92 -2.70
CA LEU A 65 -4.64 5.02 -4.00
C LEU A 65 -4.67 6.47 -4.53
N ASP A 66 -4.59 7.46 -3.64
CA ASP A 66 -4.54 8.86 -4.01
C ASP A 66 -3.16 9.25 -4.55
N ASP A 67 -2.08 8.83 -3.88
CA ASP A 67 -0.70 9.00 -4.40
C ASP A 67 -0.56 8.30 -5.77
N ILE A 68 -1.11 7.09 -5.93
CA ILE A 68 -1.09 6.35 -7.21
C ILE A 68 -1.87 7.09 -8.30
N ARG A 69 -3.02 7.69 -7.97
CA ARG A 69 -3.80 8.46 -8.93
C ARG A 69 -3.00 9.66 -9.44
N GLU A 70 -2.38 10.40 -8.53
CA GLU A 70 -1.53 11.54 -8.84
C GLU A 70 -0.38 11.12 -9.76
N LEU A 71 0.32 10.03 -9.43
CA LEU A 71 1.40 9.48 -10.24
C LEU A 71 0.95 9.03 -11.64
N ILE A 72 -0.25 8.44 -11.77
CA ILE A 72 -0.80 8.04 -13.09
C ILE A 72 -1.07 9.27 -13.94
N LEU A 73 -1.67 10.32 -13.37
CA LEU A 73 -1.95 11.57 -14.08
C LEU A 73 -0.66 12.19 -14.61
N LEU A 74 0.35 12.29 -13.74
CA LEU A 74 1.66 12.82 -14.10
C LEU A 74 2.32 11.97 -15.21
N SER A 75 2.26 10.63 -15.12
CA SER A 75 2.86 9.78 -16.15
C SER A 75 2.23 9.87 -17.55
N GLY A 76 1.01 10.40 -17.66
CA GLY A 76 0.27 10.53 -18.92
C GLY A 76 0.53 11.83 -19.67
N GLU A 77 1.07 12.86 -18.99
CA GLU A 77 1.42 14.14 -19.60
C GLU A 77 2.83 14.01 -20.19
N GLY A 78 2.95 14.09 -21.52
CA GLY A 78 4.20 13.88 -22.25
C GLY A 78 5.35 14.84 -21.92
N ASP A 79 5.13 15.78 -20.99
CA ASP A 79 6.07 16.80 -20.53
C ASP A 79 6.05 16.94 -18.99
N CYS A 80 5.86 15.81 -18.30
CA CYS A 80 5.70 15.86 -16.86
C CYS A 80 6.99 16.28 -16.14
N SER A 81 6.90 17.28 -15.26
CA SER A 81 8.04 17.65 -14.43
C SER A 81 8.38 16.50 -13.47
N CYS A 82 9.59 15.94 -13.60
CA CYS A 82 10.10 14.92 -12.66
C CYS A 82 10.04 15.40 -11.20
N GLU A 83 10.01 16.72 -10.97
CA GLU A 83 9.94 17.34 -9.65
C GLU A 83 8.69 16.97 -8.85
N GLN A 84 7.51 16.94 -9.49
CA GLN A 84 6.27 16.57 -8.81
C GLN A 84 6.24 15.08 -8.44
N VAL A 85 6.70 14.22 -9.34
CA VAL A 85 6.84 12.78 -9.09
C VAL A 85 7.81 12.54 -7.93
N ASP A 86 8.96 13.23 -7.93
CA ASP A 86 9.95 13.16 -6.86
C ASP A 86 9.39 13.59 -5.50
N SER A 87 8.55 14.62 -5.47
CA SER A 87 7.91 15.09 -4.24
C SER A 87 7.01 14.04 -3.61
N ILE A 88 6.19 13.34 -4.42
CA ILE A 88 5.32 12.25 -3.95
C ILE A 88 6.16 11.11 -3.39
N ALA A 89 7.22 10.72 -4.10
CA ALA A 89 8.13 9.66 -3.66
C ALA A 89 8.86 10.03 -2.35
N LYS A 90 9.35 11.27 -2.23
CA LYS A 90 10.02 11.77 -1.01
C LYS A 90 9.08 11.79 0.19
N ARG A 91 7.86 12.29 0.03
CA ARG A 91 6.82 12.28 1.08
C ARG A 91 6.49 10.87 1.53
N HIS A 92 6.41 9.92 0.60
CA HIS A 92 6.19 8.52 0.93
C HIS A 92 7.39 7.91 1.68
N LEU A 93 8.61 8.19 1.23
CA LEU A 93 9.84 7.75 1.90
C LEU A 93 9.94 8.28 3.34
N GLU A 94 9.56 9.53 3.57
CA GLU A 94 9.51 10.12 4.92
C GLU A 94 8.53 9.39 5.84
N ARG A 95 7.34 9.06 5.33
CA ARG A 95 6.34 8.22 6.04
C ARG A 95 6.92 6.85 6.40
N VAL A 96 7.57 6.17 5.44
CA VAL A 96 8.21 4.87 5.67
C VAL A 96 9.31 4.98 6.73
N ASN A 97 10.18 5.99 6.64
CA ASN A 97 11.25 6.22 7.60
C ASN A 97 10.71 6.52 9.00
N SER A 98 9.63 7.30 9.10
CA SER A 98 8.95 7.56 10.38
C SER A 98 8.42 6.27 11.00
N ARG A 99 7.72 5.44 10.21
CA ARG A 99 7.24 4.13 10.66
C ARG A 99 8.37 3.21 11.08
N LEU A 100 9.47 3.17 10.33
CA LEU A 100 10.64 2.35 10.68
C LEU A 100 11.24 2.77 12.02
N ARG A 101 11.38 4.08 12.29
CA ARG A 101 11.87 4.57 13.59
C ARG A 101 10.97 4.09 14.74
N ARG A 102 9.65 4.16 14.56
CA ARG A 102 8.67 3.73 15.57
C ARG A 102 8.71 2.22 15.79
N LEU A 103 8.78 1.43 14.71
CA LEU A 103 8.91 -0.02 14.78
C LEU A 103 10.22 -0.44 15.47
N LYS A 104 11.33 0.25 15.20
CA LYS A 104 12.61 0.02 15.90
C LYS A 104 12.49 0.34 17.39
N SER A 105 11.81 1.44 17.73
CA SER A 105 11.54 1.84 19.12
C SER A 105 10.71 0.79 19.87
N LEU A 106 9.64 0.30 19.24
CA LEU A 106 8.81 -0.78 19.78
C LEU A 106 9.59 -2.08 19.91
N GLN A 107 10.36 -2.46 18.88
CA GLN A 107 11.18 -3.66 18.91
C GLN A 107 12.16 -3.64 20.09
N LYS A 108 12.80 -2.49 20.35
CA LYS A 108 13.69 -2.30 21.48
C LYS A 108 12.95 -2.49 22.82
N GLU A 109 11.73 -1.96 22.92
CA GLU A 109 10.90 -2.12 24.12
C GLU A 109 10.51 -3.58 24.35
N LEU A 110 10.01 -4.26 23.32
CA LEU A 110 9.64 -5.68 23.39
C LEU A 110 10.83 -6.56 23.77
N LYS A 111 12.02 -6.30 23.21
CA LYS A 111 13.25 -7.00 23.61
C LYS A 111 13.54 -6.80 25.09
N ARG A 112 13.48 -5.56 25.60
CA ARG A 112 13.67 -5.26 27.04
C ARG A 112 12.69 -6.02 27.92
N MET A 113 11.43 -6.10 27.52
CA MET A 113 10.39 -6.81 28.26
C MET A 113 10.61 -8.34 28.26
N ILE A 114 11.18 -8.90 27.19
CA ILE A 114 11.51 -10.33 27.10
C ILE A 114 12.79 -10.65 27.88
N ASP A 115 13.80 -9.79 27.77
CA ASP A 115 15.11 -9.96 28.43
C ASP A 115 15.03 -9.77 29.95
N SER A 116 13.95 -9.17 30.48
CA SER A 116 13.70 -9.15 31.92
C SER A 116 13.35 -10.57 32.40
N THR A 117 14.38 -11.32 32.75
CA THR A 117 14.33 -12.67 33.32
C THR A 117 13.74 -12.65 34.74
N GLN A 118 12.42 -12.56 34.85
CA GLN A 118 11.67 -13.03 36.01
C GLN A 118 10.61 -14.01 35.52
N HIS A 119 11.03 -15.25 35.32
CA HIS A 119 10.14 -16.37 34.99
C HIS A 119 9.64 -17.03 36.28
N GLY A 120 9.02 -16.23 37.16
CA GLY A 120 8.33 -16.69 38.37
C GLY A 120 6.83 -16.86 38.12
N ASP A 121 6.03 -16.89 39.20
CA ASP A 121 4.57 -16.91 39.12
C ASP A 121 4.01 -15.67 38.39
N MET A 122 2.84 -15.82 37.77
CA MET A 122 2.15 -14.75 37.01
C MET A 122 1.94 -13.45 37.80
N SER A 123 1.95 -13.51 39.14
CA SER A 123 1.85 -12.36 40.04
C SER A 123 3.02 -11.37 39.91
N ASP A 124 4.20 -11.81 39.45
CA ASP A 124 5.41 -10.99 39.32
C ASP A 124 5.85 -10.83 37.85
N CYS A 125 4.92 -11.00 36.91
CA CYS A 125 5.25 -10.93 35.49
C CYS A 125 5.52 -9.48 35.06
N ARG A 126 6.80 -9.14 34.88
CA ARG A 126 7.27 -7.82 34.42
C ARG A 126 6.63 -7.36 33.11
N ILE A 127 6.30 -8.29 32.21
CA ILE A 127 5.61 -8.00 30.95
C ILE A 127 4.21 -7.41 31.22
N ILE A 128 3.43 -8.04 32.11
CA ILE A 128 2.08 -7.59 32.46
C ILE A 128 2.13 -6.23 33.15
N GLU A 129 3.10 -6.03 34.06
CA GLU A 129 3.29 -4.76 34.75
C GLU A 129 3.54 -3.60 33.77
N VAL A 130 4.45 -3.77 32.80
CA VAL A 130 4.76 -2.75 31.78
C VAL A 130 3.56 -2.48 30.87
N LEU A 131 2.78 -3.50 30.51
CA LEU A 131 1.57 -3.32 29.70
C LEU A 131 0.45 -2.59 30.43
N GLN A 132 0.32 -2.78 31.75
CA GLN A 132 -0.66 -2.07 32.58
C GLN A 132 -0.27 -0.60 32.79
N ASN A 133 1.01 -0.26 32.69
CA ASN A 133 1.50 1.10 32.90
C ASN A 133 2.53 1.50 31.83
N HIS A 134 2.06 2.17 30.78
CA HIS A 134 2.90 2.66 29.68
C HIS A 134 4.05 3.59 30.13
N LYS A 135 3.99 4.18 31.33
CA LYS A 135 5.11 4.98 31.89
C LYS A 135 6.34 4.12 32.21
N LEU A 136 6.17 2.79 32.32
CA LEU A 136 7.27 1.86 32.55
C LEU A 136 8.06 1.56 31.27
N CYS A 137 7.58 1.97 30.09
CA CYS A 137 8.29 1.89 28.83
C CYS A 137 9.53 2.79 28.83
N SER A 138 10.65 2.30 28.32
CA SER A 138 11.90 3.05 28.20
C SER A 138 12.06 3.71 26.82
N THR A 139 11.20 3.38 25.87
CA THR A 139 11.19 4.02 24.55
C THR A 139 9.84 4.66 24.27
N SER A 140 9.84 5.80 23.56
CA SER A 140 8.61 6.36 22.98
C SER A 140 8.33 5.65 21.66
N HIS A 141 7.24 4.90 21.58
CA HIS A 141 6.91 4.11 20.37
C HIS A 141 5.57 4.48 19.69
N GLY A 142 4.62 5.11 20.37
CA GLY A 142 3.33 5.58 19.80
C GLY A 142 2.49 4.50 19.07
N GLU A 143 1.32 4.87 18.55
CA GLU A 143 0.42 3.95 17.81
C GLU A 143 0.87 3.62 16.36
N ILE A 144 1.19 2.36 16.06
CA ILE A 144 1.54 1.98 14.68
C ILE A 144 0.33 2.12 13.76
N GLU A 145 0.37 3.09 12.85
CA GLU A 145 -0.67 3.27 11.83
C GLU A 145 -0.74 2.04 10.90
N LYS A 146 -1.97 1.57 10.63
CA LYS A 146 -2.22 0.53 9.62
C LYS A 146 -2.15 1.17 8.22
N ILE A 147 -1.53 0.46 7.26
CA ILE A 147 -1.53 0.82 5.83
C ILE A 147 -2.86 0.44 5.21
#